data_AF-A0A286NH28-F1
#
_entry.id   AF-A0A286NH28-F1
#
_cell.length_a   1.000
_cell.length_b   1.000
_cell.length_c   1.000
_cell.angle_alpha   90.00
_cell.angle_beta   90.00
_cell.angle_gamma   90.00
#
_symmetry.space_group_name_H-M   'P 1'
#
loop_
_entity.id
_entity.type
_entity.pdbx_description
1 polymer ?
#
loop_
_entity_poly.entity_id
_entity_poly.type
_entity_poly.pdbx_seq_one_letter_code
_entity_poly.pdbx_strand_id
1 'polypeptide(L)'
;LKEVFKKMQLTAYDLTVDMLDVHADRNTFHRFDKFNSKYNPIGESRLREVFLKTDNYLEGKYFASIIKEVMFDLNESKYQNAELRLSIYGRSRDEWGQLAKWVVSHNIYSNNVRWLVQIPRLYDIYRSNNLVSNFQEIIDNIFYPLFEVTNDPSSCPELH
;
A
#
# COMPACT_ATOMS: atom_id res chain seq x y z
N LEU A 1 -16.84 -9.96 -7.50
CA LEU A 1 -16.79 -10.40 -6.09
C LEU A 1 -17.40 -11.78 -5.84
N LYS A 2 -18.66 -12.08 -6.20
CA LYS A 2 -19.30 -13.41 -5.96
C LYS A 2 -18.44 -14.62 -6.35
N GLU A 3 -17.75 -14.56 -7.48
CA GLU A 3 -16.85 -15.65 -7.92
C GLU A 3 -15.60 -15.80 -7.05
N VAL A 4 -15.06 -14.72 -6.48
CA VAL A 4 -13.92 -14.75 -5.55
C VAL A 4 -14.34 -15.44 -4.25
N PHE A 5 -15.49 -15.06 -3.69
CA PHE A 5 -16.08 -15.72 -2.52
C PHE A 5 -16.39 -17.20 -2.77
N LYS A 6 -16.94 -17.53 -3.95
CA LYS A 6 -17.21 -18.92 -4.35
C LYS A 6 -15.93 -19.74 -4.50
N LYS A 7 -14.85 -19.16 -5.05
CA LYS A 7 -13.53 -19.81 -5.16
C LYS A 7 -12.86 -20.01 -3.79
N MET A 8 -13.11 -19.11 -2.83
CA MET A 8 -12.60 -19.23 -1.47
C MET A 8 -13.47 -20.12 -0.57
N GLN A 9 -14.62 -20.61 -1.06
CA GLN A 9 -15.63 -21.34 -0.28
C GLN A 9 -16.08 -20.59 1.00
N LEU A 10 -16.11 -19.26 0.94
CA LEU A 10 -16.48 -18.39 2.07
C LEU A 10 -17.80 -17.68 1.79
N THR A 11 -18.64 -17.56 2.82
CA THR A 11 -19.82 -16.69 2.78
C THR A 11 -19.49 -15.32 3.38
N ALA A 12 -20.34 -14.32 3.11
CA ALA A 12 -20.17 -12.97 3.71
C ALA A 12 -20.28 -12.98 5.24
N TYR A 13 -20.94 -14.00 5.82
CA TYR A 13 -21.10 -14.17 7.26
C TYR A 13 -19.88 -14.81 7.93
N ASP A 14 -19.05 -15.51 7.16
CA ASP A 14 -17.82 -16.15 7.66
C ASP A 14 -16.63 -15.18 7.64
N LEU A 15 -16.79 -13.98 7.10
CA LEU A 15 -15.70 -13.04 6.87
C LEU A 15 -15.32 -12.31 8.17
N THR A 16 -14.17 -12.68 8.74
CA THR A 16 -13.60 -12.03 9.93
C THR A 16 -12.36 -11.21 9.59
N VAL A 17 -11.96 -10.30 10.49
CA VAL A 17 -10.70 -9.54 10.38
C VAL A 17 -9.50 -10.48 10.28
N ASP A 18 -9.57 -11.64 10.94
CA ASP A 18 -8.51 -12.65 10.91
C ASP A 18 -8.33 -13.26 9.51
N MET A 19 -9.41 -13.42 8.75
CA MET A 19 -9.35 -13.89 7.35
C MET A 19 -8.80 -12.85 6.37
N LEU A 20 -8.77 -11.58 6.75
CA LEU A 20 -8.16 -10.50 5.95
C LEU A 20 -6.64 -10.39 6.17
N ASP A 21 -6.08 -11.20 7.07
CA ASP A 21 -4.65 -11.23 7.43
C ASP A 21 -4.07 -9.83 7.77
N VAL A 22 -4.83 -9.02 8.50
CA VAL A 22 -4.49 -7.63 8.86
C VAL A 22 -3.96 -7.50 10.28
N HIS A 23 -3.33 -8.54 10.85
CA HIS A 23 -2.88 -8.49 12.25
C HIS A 23 -1.66 -7.58 12.42
N ALA A 24 -1.76 -6.57 13.29
CA ALA A 24 -0.61 -5.88 13.87
C ALA A 24 -0.47 -6.33 15.33
N ASP A 25 0.10 -7.52 15.55
CA ASP A 25 0.26 -8.04 16.91
C ASP A 25 1.44 -7.35 17.62
N ARG A 26 1.33 -7.11 18.94
CA ARG A 26 2.43 -6.58 19.78
C ARG A 26 3.62 -7.55 19.84
N ASN A 27 3.40 -8.83 19.57
CA ASN A 27 4.46 -9.85 19.50
C ASN A 27 5.23 -9.88 18.15
N THR A 28 4.88 -9.03 17.19
CA THR A 28 5.57 -8.95 15.88
C THR A 28 6.97 -8.30 15.99
N PHE A 29 7.35 -7.78 17.16
CA PHE A 29 8.64 -7.12 17.38
C PHE A 29 9.86 -8.06 17.44
N HIS A 30 9.66 -9.37 17.64
CA HIS A 30 10.77 -10.33 17.80
C HIS A 30 10.76 -11.52 16.82
N ARG A 31 9.82 -11.56 15.88
CA ARG A 31 9.62 -12.65 14.92
C ARG A 31 9.52 -12.09 13.50
N PHE A 32 10.68 -11.86 12.88
CA PHE A 32 10.83 -11.33 11.51
C PHE A 32 10.09 -12.18 10.45
N ASP A 33 9.85 -13.46 10.73
CA ASP A 33 9.05 -14.39 9.94
C ASP A 33 7.58 -13.92 9.78
N LYS A 34 6.93 -13.46 10.85
CA LYS A 34 5.55 -12.93 10.80
C LYS A 34 5.46 -11.53 10.18
N PHE A 35 6.52 -10.73 10.29
CA PHE A 35 6.63 -9.45 9.59
C PHE A 35 6.72 -9.66 8.07
N ASN A 36 7.52 -10.65 7.64
CA ASN A 36 7.69 -10.97 6.22
C ASN A 36 6.40 -11.45 5.56
N SER A 37 5.56 -12.28 6.20
CA SER A 37 4.26 -12.67 5.63
C SER A 37 3.33 -11.49 5.37
N LYS A 38 3.44 -10.41 6.15
CA LYS A 38 2.64 -9.19 5.97
C LYS A 38 3.17 -8.28 4.85
N TYR A 39 4.42 -8.40 4.42
CA TYR A 39 4.99 -7.60 3.32
C TYR A 39 5.39 -8.42 2.09
N ASN A 40 5.32 -9.76 2.14
CA ASN A 40 5.66 -10.63 1.03
C ASN A 40 4.55 -10.55 -0.03
N PRO A 41 4.84 -10.04 -1.25
CA PRO A 41 3.87 -10.00 -2.33
C PRO A 41 3.46 -11.38 -2.86
N ILE A 42 4.07 -12.48 -2.40
CA ILE A 42 3.85 -13.85 -2.89
C ILE A 42 3.42 -14.78 -1.74
N GLY A 43 2.22 -14.55 -1.18
CA GLY A 43 1.67 -15.38 -0.09
C GLY A 43 0.14 -15.38 0.04
N GLU A 44 -0.57 -14.98 -1.01
CA GLU A 44 -2.03 -14.96 -1.25
C GLU A 44 -3.00 -14.83 -0.04
N SER A 45 -3.34 -13.59 0.32
CA SER A 45 -4.70 -13.27 0.81
C SER A 45 -5.42 -12.40 -0.23
N ARG A 46 -6.10 -13.06 -1.19
CA ARG A 46 -6.85 -12.40 -2.28
C ARG A 46 -7.75 -11.26 -1.80
N LEU A 47 -8.33 -11.40 -0.61
CA LEU A 47 -9.18 -10.37 -0.02
C LEU A 47 -8.37 -9.12 0.34
N ARG A 48 -7.16 -9.26 0.88
CA ARG A 48 -6.28 -8.13 1.17
C ARG A 48 -5.87 -7.41 -0.11
N GLU A 49 -5.56 -8.16 -1.17
CA GLU A 49 -5.25 -7.56 -2.46
C GLU A 49 -6.44 -6.75 -3.01
N VAL A 50 -7.65 -7.28 -2.89
CA VAL A 50 -8.86 -6.60 -3.37
C VAL A 50 -9.23 -5.38 -2.51
N PHE A 51 -9.12 -5.47 -1.18
CA PHE A 51 -9.67 -4.46 -0.26
C PHE A 51 -8.63 -3.49 0.31
N LEU A 52 -7.35 -3.88 0.39
CA LEU A 52 -6.32 -3.18 1.18
C LEU A 52 -5.05 -2.86 0.39
N LYS A 53 -5.04 -3.08 -0.93
CA LYS A 53 -3.97 -2.59 -1.81
C LYS A 53 -4.43 -1.41 -2.66
N THR A 54 -3.50 -0.50 -2.91
CA THR A 54 -3.64 0.63 -3.84
C THR A 54 -3.51 0.17 -5.29
N ASP A 55 -2.65 -0.82 -5.54
CA ASP A 55 -2.34 -1.42 -6.83
C ASP A 55 -3.06 -2.76 -7.00
N ASN A 56 -4.30 -2.74 -7.50
CA ASN A 56 -5.03 -3.96 -7.82
C ASN A 56 -5.87 -3.81 -9.11
N TYR A 57 -6.53 -4.89 -9.53
CA TYR A 57 -7.37 -4.91 -10.74
C TYR A 57 -8.48 -3.85 -10.76
N LEU A 58 -8.92 -3.39 -9.59
CA LEU A 58 -9.94 -2.35 -9.43
C LEU A 58 -9.33 -1.00 -9.04
N GLU A 59 -8.03 -0.82 -9.33
CA GLU A 59 -7.28 0.41 -9.08
C GLU A 59 -7.41 0.93 -7.64
N GLY A 60 -7.47 0.01 -6.66
CA GLY A 60 -7.54 0.37 -5.25
C GLY A 60 -8.84 1.05 -4.81
N LYS A 61 -9.92 0.95 -5.62
CA LYS A 61 -11.23 1.57 -5.35
C LYS A 61 -11.77 1.28 -3.95
N TYR A 62 -11.73 0.03 -3.50
CA TYR A 62 -12.24 -0.34 -2.19
C TYR A 62 -11.40 0.22 -1.05
N PHE A 63 -10.07 0.19 -1.20
CA PHE A 63 -9.19 0.74 -0.20
C PHE A 63 -9.39 2.26 -0.07
N ALA A 64 -9.56 2.96 -1.20
CA ALA A 64 -9.88 4.38 -1.22
C ALA A 64 -11.20 4.70 -0.52
N SER A 65 -12.25 3.91 -0.76
CA SER A 65 -13.54 4.08 -0.07
C SER A 65 -13.40 3.91 1.45
N ILE A 66 -12.67 2.89 1.91
CA ILE A 66 -12.45 2.67 3.36
C ILE A 66 -11.70 3.85 3.98
N ILE A 67 -10.62 4.32 3.36
CA ILE A 67 -9.83 5.44 3.88
C ILE A 67 -10.63 6.74 3.90
N LYS A 68 -11.54 6.95 2.94
CA LYS A 68 -12.41 8.13 2.95
C LYS A 68 -13.36 8.16 4.14
N GLU A 69 -13.96 7.04 4.50
CA GLU A 69 -14.80 6.96 5.70
C GLU A 69 -13.97 7.29 6.96
N VAL A 70 -12.76 6.74 7.06
CA VAL A 70 -11.84 7.06 8.17
C VAL A 70 -11.46 8.55 8.18
N MET A 71 -11.19 9.14 7.02
CA MET A 71 -10.90 10.57 6.89
C MET A 71 -12.10 11.44 7.26
N PHE A 72 -13.31 11.00 6.94
CA PHE A 72 -14.55 11.69 7.31
C PHE A 72 -14.70 11.76 8.84
N ASP A 73 -14.54 10.63 9.53
CA ASP A 73 -14.59 10.57 11.00
C ASP A 73 -13.50 11.42 11.68
N LEU A 74 -12.29 11.43 11.11
CA LEU A 74 -11.17 12.24 11.60
C LEU A 74 -11.40 13.74 11.38
N ASN A 75 -12.06 14.13 10.28
CA ASN A 75 -12.42 15.53 10.01
C ASN A 75 -13.52 16.03 10.97
N GLU A 76 -14.51 15.20 11.31
CA GLU A 76 -15.52 15.51 12.34
C GLU A 76 -14.87 15.73 13.71
N SER A 77 -13.79 14.99 13.99
CA SER A 77 -13.02 15.10 15.23
C SER A 77 -11.94 16.18 15.16
N LYS A 78 -12.32 17.45 15.38
CA LYS A 78 -11.46 18.66 15.25
C LYS A 78 -10.02 18.55 15.79
N TYR A 79 -9.81 17.82 16.88
CA TYR A 79 -8.50 17.73 17.55
C TYR A 79 -7.76 16.40 17.30
N GLN A 80 -8.33 15.51 16.49
CA GLN A 80 -7.70 14.26 16.13
C GLN A 80 -6.94 14.42 14.81
N ASN A 81 -5.70 13.96 14.78
CA ASN A 81 -4.87 13.93 13.59
C ASN A 81 -4.26 12.55 13.45
N ALA A 82 -4.00 12.13 12.21
CA ALA A 82 -3.39 10.84 11.92
C ALA A 82 -2.23 10.97 10.92
N GLU A 83 -1.13 10.26 11.19
CA GLU A 83 -0.03 10.06 10.25
C GLU A 83 -0.10 8.62 9.71
N LEU A 84 -0.79 8.46 8.58
CA LEU A 84 -0.96 7.17 7.94
C LEU A 84 0.28 6.79 7.14
N ARG A 85 0.55 5.48 7.02
CA ARG A 85 1.73 4.97 6.32
C ARG A 85 1.35 4.18 5.07
N LEU A 86 1.96 4.53 3.94
CA LEU A 86 1.86 3.78 2.69
C LEU A 86 3.24 3.29 2.26
N SER A 87 3.28 2.07 1.74
CA SER A 87 4.55 1.44 1.34
C SER A 87 4.89 1.76 -0.11
N ILE A 88 6.13 2.16 -0.34
CA ILE A 88 6.81 2.03 -1.64
C ILE A 88 7.87 0.94 -1.46
N TYR A 89 7.83 -0.06 -2.33
CA TYR A 89 8.68 -1.25 -2.24
C TYR A 89 9.97 -1.11 -3.05
N GLY A 90 10.01 -0.19 -4.02
CA GLY A 90 11.19 0.08 -4.84
C GLY A 90 11.49 -1.03 -5.86
N ARG A 91 10.48 -1.81 -6.26
CA ARG A 91 10.63 -2.86 -7.29
C ARG A 91 10.55 -2.30 -8.70
N SER A 92 9.87 -1.17 -8.88
CA SER A 92 9.77 -0.44 -10.15
C SER A 92 9.79 1.07 -9.89
N ARG A 93 10.28 1.85 -10.87
CA ARG A 93 10.19 3.32 -10.89
C ARG A 93 8.75 3.82 -10.95
N ASP A 94 7.86 3.02 -11.53
CA ASP A 94 6.45 3.40 -11.73
C ASP A 94 5.63 3.39 -10.43
N GLU A 95 6.14 2.80 -9.35
CA GLU A 95 5.39 2.67 -8.08
C GLU A 95 4.93 4.03 -7.55
N TRP A 96 5.77 5.08 -7.69
CA TRP A 96 5.40 6.44 -7.30
C TRP A 96 4.27 7.01 -8.15
N GLY A 97 4.35 6.89 -9.47
CA GLY A 97 3.31 7.38 -10.37
C GLY A 97 1.99 6.64 -10.17
N GLN A 98 2.02 5.32 -9.93
CA GLN A 98 0.83 4.54 -9.62
C GLN A 98 0.19 4.97 -8.29
N LEU A 99 1.01 5.18 -7.25
CA LEU A 99 0.52 5.63 -5.95
C LEU A 99 -0.09 7.04 -6.03
N ALA A 100 0.61 7.96 -6.70
CA ALA A 100 0.15 9.32 -6.93
C ALA A 100 -1.17 9.36 -7.69
N LYS A 101 -1.25 8.63 -8.80
CA LYS A 101 -2.48 8.47 -9.58
C LYS A 101 -3.61 7.93 -8.72
N TRP A 102 -3.37 6.96 -7.85
CA TRP A 102 -4.38 6.43 -6.93
C TRP A 102 -4.91 7.52 -5.99
N VAL A 103 -4.02 8.30 -5.35
CA VAL A 103 -4.40 9.39 -4.44
C VAL A 103 -5.24 10.46 -5.16
N VAL A 104 -4.79 10.91 -6.33
CA VAL A 104 -5.45 11.99 -7.09
C VAL A 104 -6.78 11.53 -7.68
N SER A 105 -6.80 10.38 -8.37
CA SER A 105 -8.02 9.85 -9.01
C SER A 105 -9.14 9.57 -8.01
N HIS A 106 -8.78 9.16 -6.79
CA HIS A 106 -9.73 8.91 -5.73
C HIS A 106 -9.94 10.12 -4.83
N ASN A 107 -9.30 11.27 -5.04
CA ASN A 107 -9.42 12.46 -4.19
C ASN A 107 -9.23 12.14 -2.69
N ILE A 108 -8.11 11.51 -2.37
CA ILE A 108 -7.76 11.07 -1.01
C ILE A 108 -7.04 12.22 -0.29
N TYR A 109 -7.81 13.07 0.37
CA TYR A 109 -7.28 14.25 1.06
C TYR A 109 -8.11 14.62 2.30
N SER A 110 -7.43 15.02 3.37
CA SER A 110 -8.02 15.55 4.61
C SER A 110 -7.00 16.46 5.29
N ASN A 111 -7.47 17.51 5.96
CA ASN A 111 -6.61 18.41 6.74
C ASN A 111 -6.00 17.73 7.97
N ASN A 112 -6.71 16.73 8.52
CA ASN A 112 -6.34 16.00 9.72
C ASN A 112 -5.42 14.80 9.44
N VAL A 113 -5.17 14.49 8.16
CA VAL A 113 -4.38 13.32 7.76
C VAL A 113 -3.13 13.72 6.98
N ARG A 114 -1.98 13.20 7.41
CA ARG A 114 -0.72 13.25 6.67
C ARG A 114 -0.25 11.85 6.34
N TRP A 115 0.45 11.72 5.22
CA TRP A 115 0.97 10.45 4.75
C TRP A 115 2.49 10.40 4.93
N LEU A 116 2.96 9.28 5.47
CA LEU A 116 4.37 8.93 5.54
C LEU A 116 4.62 7.76 4.60
N VAL A 117 5.64 7.89 3.76
CA VAL A 117 6.05 6.78 2.89
C VAL A 117 7.02 5.89 3.65
N GLN A 118 6.67 4.61 3.75
CA GLN A 118 7.51 3.58 4.35
C GLN A 118 8.18 2.75 3.25
N ILE A 119 9.46 2.44 3.44
CA ILE A 119 10.24 1.62 2.50
C ILE A 119 10.66 0.34 3.24
N PRO A 120 10.03 -0.81 2.95
CA PRO A 120 10.44 -2.09 3.52
C PRO A 120 11.85 -2.49 3.07
N ARG A 121 12.71 -2.89 4.01
CA ARG A 121 14.09 -3.35 3.75
C ARG A 121 14.11 -4.80 3.29
N LEU A 122 13.60 -5.07 2.09
CA LEU A 122 13.41 -6.41 1.54
C LEU A 122 14.37 -6.75 0.38
N TYR A 123 15.52 -6.07 0.30
CA TYR A 123 16.49 -6.26 -0.78
C TYR A 123 16.91 -7.72 -0.97
N ASP A 124 17.22 -8.43 0.12
CA ASP A 124 17.68 -9.83 0.05
C ASP A 124 16.63 -10.75 -0.60
N ILE A 125 15.34 -10.46 -0.36
CA ILE A 125 14.21 -11.19 -0.97
C ILE A 125 14.10 -10.85 -2.46
N TYR A 126 14.24 -9.58 -2.83
CA TYR A 126 14.18 -9.18 -4.23
C TYR A 126 15.36 -9.69 -5.04
N ARG A 127 16.54 -9.73 -4.42
CA ARG A 127 17.76 -10.26 -5.01
C ARG A 127 17.66 -11.77 -5.24
N SER A 128 17.19 -12.51 -4.25
CA SER A 128 17.01 -13.98 -4.36
C SER A 128 15.93 -14.37 -5.38
N ASN A 129 14.91 -13.54 -5.58
CA ASN A 129 13.87 -13.73 -6.60
C ASN A 129 14.22 -13.12 -7.98
N ASN A 130 15.45 -12.62 -8.16
CA ASN A 130 15.90 -11.96 -9.40
C ASN A 130 15.00 -10.79 -9.85
N LEU A 131 14.34 -10.12 -8.91
CA LEU A 131 13.54 -8.92 -9.18
C LEU A 131 14.41 -7.67 -9.34
N VAL A 132 15.60 -7.66 -8.72
CA VAL A 132 16.58 -6.59 -8.84
C VAL A 132 18.00 -7.14 -9.00
N SER A 133 18.81 -6.44 -9.77
CA SER A 133 20.18 -6.79 -10.13
C SER A 133 21.21 -6.35 -9.09
N ASN A 134 20.92 -5.30 -8.32
CA ASN A 134 21.79 -4.76 -7.29
C ASN A 134 20.99 -3.79 -6.39
N PHE A 135 21.61 -3.30 -5.33
CA PHE A 135 20.95 -2.38 -4.41
C PHE A 135 20.73 -0.98 -5.02
N GLN A 136 21.58 -0.55 -5.95
CA GLN A 136 21.45 0.73 -6.64
C GLN A 136 20.10 0.83 -7.35
N GLU A 137 19.63 -0.26 -7.96
CA GLU A 137 18.34 -0.31 -8.65
C GLU A 137 17.16 0.02 -7.72
N ILE A 138 17.18 -0.44 -6.46
CA ILE A 138 16.15 -0.08 -5.47
C ILE A 138 16.21 1.42 -5.14
N ILE A 139 17.42 1.94 -4.93
CA ILE A 139 17.62 3.36 -4.62
C ILE A 139 17.16 4.22 -5.78
N ASP A 140 17.49 3.85 -7.02
CA ASP A 140 17.04 4.53 -8.22
C ASP A 140 15.51 4.48 -8.33
N ASN A 141 14.89 3.32 -8.10
CA ASN A 141 13.44 3.16 -8.16
C ASN A 141 12.69 4.02 -7.14
N ILE A 142 13.30 4.29 -5.98
CA ILE A 142 12.70 5.07 -4.92
C ILE A 142 12.94 6.57 -5.10
N PHE A 143 14.17 6.99 -5.37
CA PHE A 143 14.53 8.40 -5.29
C PHE A 143 14.55 9.09 -6.65
N TYR A 144 14.88 8.38 -7.73
CA TYR A 144 14.97 9.00 -9.05
C TYR A 144 13.66 9.65 -9.51
N PRO A 145 12.48 8.99 -9.41
CA PRO A 145 11.21 9.61 -9.81
C PRO A 145 10.88 10.89 -9.03
N LEU A 146 11.24 10.94 -7.74
CA LEU A 146 11.03 12.13 -6.90
C LEU A 146 11.90 13.30 -7.35
N PHE A 147 13.17 13.04 -7.68
CA PHE A 147 14.05 14.08 -8.20
C PHE A 147 13.63 14.56 -9.59
N GLU A 148 13.15 13.64 -10.43
CA GLU A 148 12.68 13.95 -11.79
C GLU A 148 11.48 14.91 -11.73
N VAL A 149 10.48 14.61 -10.90
CA VAL A 149 9.30 15.47 -10.71
C VAL A 149 9.62 16.78 -10.00
N THR A 150 10.62 16.77 -9.09
CA THR A 150 11.09 18.01 -8.46
C THR A 150 11.74 18.95 -9.48
N ASN A 151 12.48 18.40 -10.45
CA ASN A 151 13.16 19.17 -11.48
C ASN A 151 12.22 19.60 -12.62
N ASP A 152 11.32 18.71 -13.06
CA ASP A 152 10.27 19.00 -14.04
C ASP A 152 8.91 18.51 -13.53
N PRO A 153 8.11 19.40 -12.91
CA PRO A 153 6.77 19.08 -12.41
C PRO A 153 5.81 18.58 -13.50
N SER A 154 6.06 18.86 -14.78
CA SER A 154 5.20 18.41 -15.87
C SER A 154 5.41 16.94 -16.25
N SER A 155 6.50 16.32 -15.80
CA SER A 155 6.84 14.92 -16.08
C SER A 155 5.88 13.92 -15.44
N CYS A 156 5.38 14.20 -14.23
CA CYS A 156 4.30 13.46 -13.58
C CYS A 156 3.47 14.43 -12.71
N PRO A 157 2.47 15.09 -13.31
CA PRO A 157 1.67 16.11 -12.64
C PRO A 157 0.92 15.58 -11.40
N GLU A 158 0.56 14.30 -11.39
CA GLU A 158 -0.13 13.68 -10.25
C GLU A 158 0.78 13.48 -9.04
N LEU A 159 2.10 13.39 -9.24
CA LEU A 159 3.08 13.18 -8.16
C LEU A 159 3.56 14.50 -7.53
N HIS A 160 3.41 15.63 -8.24
CA HIS A 160 3.78 16.97 -7.75
C HIS A 160 2.70 17.55 -6.82
#